data_AF-A0A2E8KT12-F1
#
_entry.id   AF-A0A2E8KT12-F1
#
_cell.length_a   1.000
_cell.length_b   1.000
_cell.length_c   1.000
_cell.angle_alpha   90.00
_cell.angle_beta   90.00
_cell.angle_gamma   90.00
#
_symmetry.space_group_name_H-M   'P 1'
#
loop_
_entity.id
_entity.type
_entity.pdbx_description
1 polymer ?
#
loop_
_entity_poly.entity_id
_entity_poly.type
_entity_poly.pdbx_seq_one_letter_code
_entity_poly.pdbx_strand_id
1 'polypeptide(L)' 'MTGSDRRKRAEVIDGVFERGKEYGDLETLVLIVDDVLTTGSTLRACRQLLEDSGRTVLGAVVLAIA' A
#
# COMPACT_ATOMS: atom_id res chain seq x y z
N MET A 1 3.23 25.83 -8.26
CA MET A 1 4.02 25.17 -7.19
C MET A 1 4.23 23.72 -7.60
N THR A 2 5.43 23.40 -8.05
CA THR A 2 5.72 22.29 -8.97
C THR A 2 6.73 21.31 -8.36
N GLY A 3 6.45 20.01 -8.48
CA GLY A 3 7.43 18.91 -8.51
C GLY A 3 8.13 18.50 -7.21
N SER A 4 8.52 19.44 -6.34
CA SER A 4 9.44 19.17 -5.22
C SER A 4 8.80 18.39 -4.05
N ASP A 5 7.48 18.52 -3.84
CA ASP A 5 6.77 17.81 -2.75
C ASP A 5 6.39 16.35 -3.05
N ARG A 6 6.48 15.90 -4.32
CA ARG A 6 6.11 14.52 -4.68
C ARG A 6 7.20 13.52 -4.29
N ARG A 7 8.49 13.87 -4.45
CA ARG A 7 9.62 13.01 -4.09
C ARG A 7 9.79 12.89 -2.57
N LYS A 8 9.66 14.00 -1.85
CA LYS A 8 9.71 14.00 -0.38
C LYS A 8 8.63 13.14 0.28
N ARG A 9 7.45 13.01 -0.33
CA ARG A 9 6.39 12.11 0.20
C ARG A 9 6.66 10.63 -0.05
N ALA A 10 7.33 10.27 -1.14
CA ALA A 10 7.70 8.88 -1.37
C ALA A 10 8.70 8.40 -0.30
N GLU A 11 9.63 9.28 0.12
CA GLU A 11 10.57 9.03 1.21
C GLU A 11 9.89 8.97 2.59
N VAL A 12 8.78 9.70 2.80
CA VAL A 12 8.01 9.63 4.05
C VAL A 12 7.32 8.26 4.23
N ILE A 13 7.01 7.55 3.15
CA ILE A 13 6.25 6.29 3.26
C ILE A 13 7.13 5.12 3.72
N ASP A 14 8.45 5.21 3.53
CA ASP A 14 9.38 4.16 3.95
C ASP A 14 9.45 4.13 5.48
N GLY A 15 8.84 3.09 6.08
CA GLY A 15 8.67 2.95 7.53
C GLY A 15 7.35 3.47 8.13
N VAL A 16 6.38 3.92 7.32
CA VAL A 16 5.03 4.31 7.83
C VAL A 16 4.11 3.12 7.98
N PHE A 17 4.32 2.07 7.19
CA PHE A 17 3.52 0.86 7.21
C PHE A 17 4.34 -0.30 7.76
N GLU A 18 3.73 -1.06 8.66
CA GLU A 18 4.30 -2.28 9.22
C GLU A 18 3.31 -3.43 9.10
N ARG A 19 3.83 -4.66 8.97
CA ARG A 19 3.02 -5.87 8.96
C ARG A 19 2.70 -6.30 10.38
N GLY A 20 1.42 -6.60 10.67
CA GLY A 20 1.03 -7.29 11.89
C GLY A 20 1.57 -8.73 11.95
N LYS A 21 1.77 -9.27 13.16
CA LYS A 21 2.37 -10.60 13.38
C LYS A 21 1.46 -11.76 12.94
N GLU A 22 0.15 -11.55 12.91
CA GLU A 22 -0.85 -12.59 12.66
C GLU A 22 -1.58 -12.30 11.34
N TYR A 23 -1.06 -12.83 10.24
CA TYR A 23 -1.79 -12.92 8.99
C TYR A 23 -1.66 -14.36 8.53
N GLY A 24 -2.77 -14.95 8.06
CA GLY A 24 -2.85 -16.36 7.65
C GLY A 24 -1.79 -16.78 6.64
N ASP A 25 -1.79 -18.05 6.25
CA ASP A 25 -0.73 -18.67 5.44
C ASP A 25 -0.36 -17.84 4.20
N LEU A 26 0.91 -17.96 3.74
CA LEU A 26 1.45 -17.18 2.62
C LEU A 26 0.66 -17.38 1.31
N GLU A 27 0.01 -18.53 1.15
CA GLU A 27 -0.87 -18.86 0.02
C GLU A 27 -2.19 -18.05 0.02
N THR A 28 -2.49 -17.37 1.12
CA THR A 28 -3.71 -16.54 1.22
C THR A 28 -3.55 -15.29 0.38
N LEU A 29 -4.39 -15.19 -0.65
CA LEU A 29 -4.49 -14.03 -1.52
C LEU A 29 -4.96 -12.80 -0.75
N VAL A 30 -4.30 -11.66 -0.96
CA VAL A 30 -4.57 -10.42 -0.23
C VAL A 30 -5.32 -9.42 -1.11
N LEU A 31 -6.36 -8.83 -0.53
CA LEU A 31 -7.08 -7.68 -1.07
C LEU A 31 -6.83 -6.47 -0.16
N ILE A 32 -6.30 -5.38 -0.71
CA ILE A 32 -6.09 -4.15 0.06
C ILE A 32 -7.38 -3.33 0.04
N VAL A 33 -7.81 -2.81 1.18
CA VAL A 33 -9.00 -1.96 1.27
C VAL A 33 -8.58 -0.59 1.78
N ASP A 34 -9.00 0.46 1.09
CA ASP A 34 -8.79 1.86 1.46
C ASP A 34 -10.10 2.65 1.23
N ASP A 35 -10.27 3.79 1.90
CA ASP A 35 -11.49 4.59 1.73
C ASP A 35 -11.47 5.37 0.41
N VAL A 36 -10.39 6.10 0.13
CA VAL A 36 -10.28 7.01 -1.01
C VAL A 36 -8.96 6.83 -1.76
N LEU A 37 -9.06 6.52 -3.05
CA LEU A 37 -7.92 6.56 -3.97
C LEU A 37 -7.65 7.99 -4.43
N THR A 38 -6.50 8.53 -4.03
CA THR A 38 -5.95 9.77 -4.60
C THR A 38 -4.82 9.44 -5.59
N THR A 39 -3.56 9.64 -5.20
CA THR A 39 -2.38 9.32 -6.01
C THR A 39 -2.04 7.83 -6.04
N GLY A 40 -2.65 7.04 -5.15
CA GLY A 40 -2.37 5.62 -4.97
C GLY A 40 -1.05 5.30 -4.28
N SER A 41 -0.36 6.28 -3.70
CA SER A 41 0.91 6.05 -3.00
C SER A 41 0.77 5.09 -1.82
N THR A 42 -0.32 5.21 -1.05
CA THR A 42 -0.65 4.31 0.07
C THR A 42 -0.79 2.87 -0.41
N LEU A 43 -1.68 2.62 -1.38
CA LEU A 43 -1.92 1.29 -1.94
C LEU A 43 -0.65 0.66 -2.52
N ARG A 44 0.21 1.45 -3.19
CA ARG A 44 1.48 0.97 -3.75
C ARG A 44 2.46 0.54 -2.65
N ALA A 45 2.58 1.32 -1.58
CA ALA A 45 3.47 0.99 -0.48
C ALA A 45 2.99 -0.24 0.30
N CYS A 46 1.69 -0.34 0.57
CA CYS A 46 1.10 -1.52 1.19
C CYS A 46 1.29 -2.77 0.32
N ARG A 47 1.10 -2.65 -1.00
CA ARG A 47 1.36 -3.74 -1.94
C ARG A 47 2.81 -4.19 -1.87
N GLN A 48 3.76 -3.26 -1.96
CA GLN A 48 5.19 -3.56 -1.93
C GLN A 48 5.56 -4.30 -0.64
N LEU A 49 5.14 -3.79 0.51
CA LEU A 49 5.41 -4.41 1.82
C LEU A 49 4.83 -5.83 1.95
N LEU A 50 3.65 -6.08 1.39
CA LEU A 50 3.04 -7.41 1.39
C LEU A 50 3.72 -8.36 0.42
N GLU A 51 4.03 -7.91 -0.80
CA GLU A 51 4.72 -8.72 -1.82
C GLU A 51 6.15 -9.05 -1.41
N ASP A 52 6.88 -8.12 -0.78
CA ASP A 52 8.22 -8.35 -0.21
C ASP A 52 8.21 -9.37 0.93
N SER A 53 7.05 -9.58 1.58
CA SER A 53 6.85 -10.63 2.57
C SER A 53 6.49 -12.01 1.97
N GLY A 54 6.47 -12.12 0.64
CA GLY A 54 6.16 -13.35 -0.09
C GLY A 54 4.66 -13.59 -0.32
N ARG A 55 3.81 -12.57 -0.13
CA ARG A 55 2.35 -12.69 -0.34
C ARG A 55 1.96 -12.25 -1.74
N THR A 56 0.82 -12.75 -2.20
CA THR A 56 0.22 -12.33 -3.47
C THR A 56 -0.90 -11.33 -3.24
N VAL A 57 -0.74 -10.10 -3.74
CA VAL A 57 -1.78 -9.06 -3.72
C VAL A 57 -2.60 -9.12 -5.01
N LEU A 58 -3.89 -9.43 -4.90
CA LEU A 58 -4.80 -9.50 -6.07
C LEU A 58 -5.15 -8.12 -6.62
N GLY A 59 -5.23 -7.13 -5.74
CA GLY A 59 -5.66 -5.79 -6.09
C GLY A 59 -6.07 -4.99 -4.87
N ALA A 60 -6.79 -3.90 -5.13
CA ALA A 60 -7.32 -3.03 -4.09
C ALA A 60 -8.79 -2.69 -4.36
N VAL A 61 -9.55 -2.51 -3.28
CA VAL A 61 -10.91 -1.98 -3.29
C VAL A 61 -10.91 -0.63 -2.60
N VAL A 62 -11.56 0.35 -3.22
CA VAL A 62 -11.69 1.70 -2.71
C VAL A 62 -13.14 2.15 -2.78
N LEU A 63 -13.57 2.94 -1.79
CA LEU A 63 -14.94 3.46 -1.75
C LEU A 63 -15.11 4.68 -2.68
N ALA A 64 -14.06 5.47 -2.87
CA ALA A 64 -14.07 6.65 -3.73
C ALA A 64 -12.73 6.88 -4.45
N ILE A 65 -12.78 7.75 -5.47
CA ILE A 65 -11.61 8.29 -6.19
C ILE A 65 -11.69 9.81 -6.09
N ALA A 66 -10.56 10.47 -5.84
CA ALA A 66 -10.46 11.93 -5.69
C ALA A 66 -9.37 12.55 -6.55
#